data_AF-A0A0D6Q3X8-F1
#
_entry.id   AF-A0A0D6Q3X8-F1
#
_cell.length_a   1.000
_cell.length_b   1.000
_cell.length_c   1.000
_cell.angle_alpha   90.00
_cell.angle_beta   90.00
_cell.angle_gamma   90.00
#
_symmetry.space_group_name_H-M   'P 1'
#
loop_
_entity.id
_entity.type
_entity.pdbx_description
1 polymer ?
#
loop_
_entity_poly.entity_id
_entity_poly.type
_entity_poly.pdbx_seq_one_letter_code
_entity_poly.pdbx_strand_id
1 'polypeptide(L)'
;MKPFHMALAALALGGVVGSSTIARADGTDPKPPYGPGAYTGDWTALGLKPVTISANKALGPAARLYLRLPDSLGKITGLTGRTIEMKVQDDTSLRSVDDNPRAVFRLTSPNAADLQMQGAKPGQKLDLPLSRAD
;
A
#
# COMPACT_ATOMS: atom_id res chain seq x y z
N MET A 1 -4.59 -21.98 -66.33
CA MET A 1 -3.58 -21.84 -65.26
C MET A 1 -4.29 -21.39 -63.98
N LYS A 2 -3.95 -22.06 -62.87
CA LYS A 2 -4.27 -21.76 -61.46
C LYS A 2 -5.70 -22.02 -60.93
N PRO A 3 -5.80 -22.44 -59.65
CA PRO A 3 -6.68 -23.54 -59.24
C PRO A 3 -7.69 -23.18 -58.12
N PHE A 4 -8.60 -24.13 -57.91
CA PHE A 4 -9.34 -24.50 -56.68
C PHE A 4 -9.11 -23.68 -55.41
N HIS A 5 -10.18 -23.41 -54.64
CA HIS A 5 -10.38 -24.06 -53.34
C HIS A 5 -11.84 -23.95 -52.86
N MET A 6 -12.32 -25.12 -52.43
CA MET A 6 -13.58 -25.42 -51.77
C MET A 6 -13.32 -25.42 -50.26
N ALA A 7 -14.16 -24.78 -49.44
CA ALA A 7 -14.31 -25.01 -47.99
C ALA A 7 -15.56 -24.22 -47.53
N LEU A 8 -16.72 -24.86 -47.36
CA LEU A 8 -17.16 -25.61 -46.17
C LEU A 8 -17.31 -24.72 -44.93
N ALA A 9 -18.58 -24.51 -44.56
CA ALA A 9 -19.05 -23.77 -43.41
C ALA A 9 -18.70 -24.44 -42.07
N ALA A 10 -18.58 -23.65 -41.02
CA ALA A 10 -18.99 -24.04 -39.67
C ALA A 10 -19.37 -22.80 -38.84
N LEU A 11 -20.67 -22.72 -38.53
CA LEU A 11 -21.22 -21.89 -37.46
C LEU A 11 -20.68 -22.38 -36.11
N ALA A 12 -20.22 -21.45 -35.27
CA ALA A 12 -20.15 -21.65 -33.83
C ALA A 12 -20.67 -20.37 -33.14
N LEU A 13 -21.95 -20.41 -32.79
CA LEU A 13 -22.55 -19.58 -31.74
C LEU A 13 -22.01 -20.08 -30.40
N GLY A 14 -21.46 -19.19 -29.57
CA GLY A 14 -21.10 -19.59 -28.21
C GLY A 14 -20.42 -18.50 -27.39
N GLY A 15 -21.22 -17.87 -26.52
CA GLY A 15 -20.73 -17.38 -25.23
C GLY A 15 -20.18 -15.95 -25.21
N VAL A 16 -21.06 -15.00 -24.91
CA VAL A 16 -20.66 -13.74 -24.27
C VAL A 16 -20.16 -14.07 -22.87
N VAL A 17 -18.86 -14.35 -22.72
CA VAL A 17 -18.22 -14.30 -21.41
C VAL A 17 -17.86 -12.85 -21.20
N GLY A 18 -18.70 -12.16 -20.41
CA GLY A 18 -18.40 -10.83 -19.90
C GLY A 18 -17.00 -10.87 -19.29
N SER A 19 -16.06 -10.23 -19.97
CA SER A 19 -14.73 -10.02 -19.43
C SER A 19 -14.91 -9.03 -18.31
N SER A 20 -14.99 -9.54 -17.08
CA SER A 20 -14.57 -8.79 -15.91
C SER A 20 -13.13 -8.37 -16.20
N THR A 21 -12.97 -7.12 -16.65
CA THR A 21 -11.69 -6.45 -16.67
C THR A 21 -11.24 -6.30 -15.22
N ILE A 22 -10.65 -7.37 -14.67
CA ILE A 22 -9.63 -7.21 -13.65
C ILE A 22 -8.57 -6.40 -14.37
N ALA A 23 -8.43 -5.12 -14.00
CA ALA A 23 -7.35 -4.29 -14.46
C ALA A 23 -6.04 -5.01 -14.11
N ARG A 24 -5.46 -5.70 -15.09
CA ARG A 24 -4.12 -6.27 -14.98
C ARG A 24 -3.22 -5.05 -14.87
N ALA A 25 -2.57 -4.89 -13.72
CA ALA A 25 -1.51 -3.90 -13.54
C ALA A 25 -0.33 -4.32 -14.43
N ASP A 26 -0.44 -4.04 -15.74
CA ASP A 26 0.64 -4.16 -16.73
C ASP A 26 1.53 -2.91 -16.68
N GLY A 27 1.92 -2.52 -15.46
CA GLY A 27 3.03 -1.62 -15.20
C GLY A 27 4.06 -2.43 -14.46
N THR A 28 5.30 -2.50 -14.96
CA THR A 28 6.41 -3.00 -14.16
C THR A 28 6.38 -2.30 -12.81
N ASP A 29 6.22 -3.07 -11.73
CA ASP A 29 6.25 -2.54 -10.37
C ASP A 29 7.46 -1.60 -10.24
N PRO A 30 7.26 -0.33 -9.83
CA PRO A 30 8.36 0.61 -9.73
C PRO A 30 9.44 0.01 -8.82
N LYS A 31 10.69 0.12 -9.24
CA LYS A 31 11.83 -0.29 -8.39
C LYS A 31 12.22 0.90 -7.50
N PRO A 32 12.68 0.65 -6.27
CA PRO A 32 13.18 1.71 -5.40
C PRO A 32 14.29 2.54 -6.09
N PRO A 33 14.48 3.82 -5.70
CA PRO A 33 13.83 4.51 -4.60
C PRO A 33 12.40 4.96 -4.90
N TYR A 34 11.53 4.83 -3.90
CA TYR A 34 10.15 5.24 -4.02
C TYR A 34 9.96 6.71 -3.62
N GLY A 35 9.29 7.49 -4.47
CA GLY A 35 8.92 8.87 -4.13
C GLY A 35 7.88 8.94 -2.99
N PRO A 36 7.66 10.11 -2.35
CA PRO A 36 6.74 10.26 -1.23
C PRO A 36 5.32 9.70 -1.48
N GLY A 37 4.85 9.78 -2.74
CA GLY A 37 3.55 9.25 -3.17
C GLY A 37 3.40 7.73 -3.01
N ALA A 38 4.50 6.98 -3.01
CA ALA A 38 4.48 5.54 -2.82
C ALA A 38 4.16 5.11 -1.39
N TYR A 39 4.33 6.00 -0.41
CA TYR A 39 3.98 5.73 0.98
C TYR A 39 2.58 6.25 1.33
N THR A 40 2.18 7.38 0.74
CA THR A 40 0.90 8.03 1.07
C THR A 40 -0.30 7.23 0.61
N GLY A 41 -1.36 7.23 1.41
CA GLY A 41 -2.62 6.54 1.15
C GLY A 41 -3.05 5.70 2.34
N ASP A 42 -4.10 4.92 2.11
CA ASP A 42 -4.65 3.99 3.08
C ASP A 42 -4.04 2.60 2.90
N TRP A 43 -3.65 2.01 4.03
CA TRP A 43 -3.00 0.71 4.13
C TRP A 43 -3.78 -0.14 5.12
N THR A 44 -4.18 -1.34 4.73
CA THR A 44 -5.01 -2.21 5.57
C THR A 44 -4.33 -3.52 5.88
N ALA A 45 -4.58 -4.04 7.08
CA ALA A 45 -4.32 -5.43 7.41
C ALA A 45 -5.67 -6.16 7.37
N LEU A 46 -5.76 -7.25 6.59
CA LEU A 46 -6.96 -8.07 6.33
C LEU A 46 -8.10 -7.91 7.36
N GLY A 47 -9.14 -7.15 6.97
CA GLY A 47 -10.37 -6.98 7.77
C GLY A 47 -10.31 -5.90 8.86
N LEU A 48 -9.19 -5.22 9.02
CA LEU A 48 -9.06 -4.06 9.91
C LEU A 48 -9.35 -2.75 9.17
N LYS A 49 -9.72 -1.72 9.93
CA LYS A 49 -9.72 -0.35 9.41
C LYS A 49 -8.31 0.04 8.96
N PRO A 50 -8.18 0.87 7.92
CA PRO A 50 -6.87 1.22 7.40
C PRO A 50 -6.09 2.11 8.36
N VAL A 51 -4.78 1.94 8.29
CA VAL A 51 -3.76 2.89 8.72
C VAL A 51 -3.54 3.88 7.58
N THR A 52 -3.49 5.17 7.88
CA THR A 52 -3.34 6.20 6.84
C THR A 52 -1.95 6.84 6.94
N ILE A 53 -1.27 6.97 5.80
CA ILE A 53 -0.08 7.81 5.64
C ILE A 53 -0.47 9.02 4.79
N SER A 54 -0.27 10.21 5.33
CA SER A 54 -0.56 11.48 4.64
C SER A 54 0.69 12.34 4.52
N ALA A 55 0.73 13.21 3.51
CA ALA A 55 1.76 14.22 3.37
C ALA A 55 1.20 15.60 3.75
N ASN A 56 2.04 16.49 4.29
CA ASN A 56 1.69 17.91 4.37
C ASN A 56 1.57 18.53 2.97
N LYS A 57 1.06 19.77 2.89
CA LYS A 57 0.99 20.52 1.63
C LYS A 57 2.36 21.00 1.11
N ALA A 58 3.45 20.77 1.86
CA ALA A 58 4.78 21.21 1.46
C ALA A 58 5.36 20.23 0.44
N LEU A 59 6.17 20.74 -0.48
CA LEU A 59 6.86 19.96 -1.50
C LEU A 59 8.37 19.94 -1.25
N GLY A 60 9.05 18.94 -1.83
CA GLY A 60 10.51 18.84 -1.74
C GLY A 60 11.01 18.56 -0.32
N PRO A 61 12.16 19.12 0.09
CA PRO A 61 12.79 18.80 1.38
C PRO A 61 11.96 19.11 2.63
N ALA A 62 10.94 19.97 2.52
CA ALA A 62 10.04 20.33 3.61
C ALA A 62 8.78 19.42 3.68
N ALA A 63 8.64 18.47 2.75
CA ALA A 63 7.55 17.50 2.77
C ALA A 63 7.68 16.60 4.02
N ARG A 64 6.59 16.51 4.78
CA ARG A 64 6.49 15.69 5.98
C ARG A 64 5.45 14.62 5.76
N LEU A 65 5.75 13.42 6.24
CA LEU A 65 4.82 12.29 6.20
C LEU A 65 4.25 12.08 7.60
N TYR A 66 2.98 11.69 7.67
CA TYR A 66 2.27 11.48 8.92
C TYR A 66 1.53 10.16 8.89
N LEU A 67 1.84 9.30 9.85
CA LEU A 67 1.18 8.03 10.09
C LEU A 67 0.06 8.21 11.13
N ARG A 68 -1.13 7.71 10.81
CA ARG A 68 -2.28 7.67 11.73
C ARG A 68 -2.85 6.26 11.80
N LEU A 69 -2.97 5.75 13.03
CA LEU A 69 -3.65 4.49 13.29
C LEU A 69 -5.16 4.69 13.37
N PRO A 70 -5.98 3.71 12.94
CA PRO A 70 -7.39 3.68 13.27
C PRO A 70 -7.58 3.43 14.77
N ASP A 71 -8.72 3.87 15.32
CA ASP A 71 -8.99 3.79 16.76
C ASP A 71 -8.87 2.37 17.34
N SER A 72 -9.20 1.33 16.56
CA SER A 72 -9.06 -0.06 16.99
C SER A 72 -7.61 -0.41 17.32
N LEU A 73 -6.69 -0.10 16.41
CA LEU A 73 -5.25 -0.32 16.60
C LEU A 73 -4.66 0.67 17.61
N GLY A 74 -5.15 1.91 17.62
CA GLY A 74 -4.78 2.92 18.60
C GLY A 74 -5.12 2.51 20.04
N LYS A 75 -6.23 1.81 20.27
CA LYS A 75 -6.61 1.33 21.61
C LYS A 75 -5.69 0.21 22.09
N ILE A 76 -5.34 -0.73 21.21
CA ILE A 76 -4.43 -1.86 21.52
C ILE A 76 -3.03 -1.34 21.86
N THR A 77 -2.55 -0.36 21.10
CA THR A 77 -1.20 0.21 21.27
C THR A 77 -1.12 1.33 22.30
N GLY A 78 -2.27 1.88 22.75
CA GLY A 78 -2.31 3.09 23.58
C GLY A 78 -1.96 4.38 22.81
N LEU A 79 -2.12 4.38 21.49
CA LEU A 79 -1.77 5.47 20.57
C LEU A 79 -3.00 6.11 19.89
N THR A 80 -4.20 5.92 20.46
CA THR A 80 -5.46 6.43 19.90
C THR A 80 -5.38 7.94 19.66
N GLY A 81 -5.81 8.38 18.47
CA GLY A 81 -5.87 9.79 18.10
C GLY A 81 -4.51 10.45 17.85
N ARG A 82 -3.39 9.71 17.96
CA ARG A 82 -2.06 10.26 17.72
C ARG A 82 -1.74 10.31 16.23
N THR A 83 -1.08 11.40 15.83
CA THR A 83 -0.43 11.53 14.53
C THR A 83 1.07 11.41 14.76
N ILE A 84 1.71 10.51 14.02
CA ILE A 84 3.14 10.22 14.17
C ILE A 84 3.84 10.80 12.95
N GLU A 85 4.73 11.77 13.16
CA GLU A 85 5.56 12.30 12.07
C GLU A 85 6.58 11.25 11.66
N MET A 86 6.65 11.00 10.36
CA MET A 86 7.50 10.01 9.71
C MET A 86 8.49 10.71 8.79
N LYS A 87 9.71 10.17 8.73
CA LYS A 87 10.78 10.60 7.83
C LYS A 87 11.26 9.42 7.01
N VAL A 88 11.59 9.67 5.75
CA VAL A 88 12.27 8.68 4.89
C VAL A 88 13.60 8.32 5.54
N GLN A 89 13.79 7.04 5.83
CA GLN A 89 15.03 6.49 6.39
C GLN A 89 15.92 5.94 5.27
N ASP A 90 15.32 5.25 4.31
CA ASP A 90 15.98 4.69 3.12
C ASP A 90 14.98 4.61 1.96
N ASP A 91 15.41 4.01 0.85
CA ASP A 91 14.65 3.88 -0.40
C ASP A 91 13.29 3.16 -0.26
N THR A 92 13.08 2.43 0.84
CA THR A 92 11.90 1.59 1.07
C THR A 92 11.24 1.80 2.43
N SER A 93 11.85 2.57 3.32
CA SER A 93 11.39 2.66 4.70
C SER A 93 11.20 4.10 5.19
N LEU A 94 10.16 4.25 6.02
CA LEU A 94 9.92 5.41 6.84
C LEU A 94 10.17 5.05 8.30
N ARG A 95 10.69 6.01 9.06
CA ARG A 95 10.82 5.92 10.51
C ARG A 95 10.15 7.11 11.18
N SER A 96 9.58 6.91 12.36
CA SER A 96 9.11 8.02 13.19
C SER A 96 10.25 9.01 13.48
N VAL A 97 9.95 10.30 13.50
CA VAL A 97 10.92 11.34 13.86
C VAL A 97 11.33 11.23 15.33
N ASP A 98 10.37 10.83 16.18
CA ASP A 98 10.57 10.62 17.62
C ASP A 98 10.41 9.13 17.99
N ASP A 99 11.03 8.70 19.09
CA ASP A 99 10.95 7.32 19.60
C ASP A 99 9.72 7.04 20.49
N ASN A 100 8.71 7.91 20.46
CA ASN A 100 7.48 7.74 21.24
C ASN A 100 6.23 8.00 20.37
N PRO A 101 5.63 6.98 19.75
CA PRO A 101 6.15 5.62 19.63
C PRO A 101 7.26 5.55 18.57
N ARG A 102 8.19 4.62 18.74
CA ARG A 102 9.10 4.24 17.65
C ARG A 102 8.29 3.48 16.61
N ALA A 103 8.19 4.03 15.40
CA ALA A 103 7.47 3.41 14.29
C ALA A 103 8.39 3.23 13.08
N VAL A 104 8.27 2.09 12.41
CA VAL A 104 8.94 1.79 11.14
C VAL A 104 7.89 1.26 10.18
N PHE A 105 7.75 1.92 9.04
CA PHE A 105 6.93 1.46 7.92
C PHE A 105 7.87 1.09 6.78
N ARG A 106 7.78 -0.13 6.26
CA ARG A 106 8.68 -0.63 5.21
C ARG A 106 7.89 -1.23 4.07
N LEU A 107 8.09 -0.71 2.86
CA LEU A 107 7.55 -1.31 1.64
C LEU A 107 8.26 -2.63 1.36
N THR A 108 7.48 -3.70 1.17
CA THR A 108 7.96 -4.99 0.68
C THR A 108 7.69 -5.14 -0.82
N SER A 109 6.69 -4.41 -1.34
CA SER A 109 6.43 -4.17 -2.75
C SER A 109 5.70 -2.81 -2.90
N PRO A 110 5.36 -2.35 -4.11
CA PRO A 110 4.56 -1.12 -4.27
C PRO A 110 3.19 -1.16 -3.57
N ASN A 111 2.64 -2.37 -3.37
CA ASN A 111 1.30 -2.58 -2.82
C ASN A 111 1.28 -3.34 -1.49
N ALA A 112 2.45 -3.67 -0.92
CA ALA A 112 2.58 -4.39 0.33
C ALA A 112 3.64 -3.74 1.23
N ALA A 113 3.39 -3.74 2.53
CA ALA A 113 4.27 -3.14 3.53
C ALA A 113 4.20 -3.86 4.87
N ASP A 114 5.22 -3.67 5.70
CA ASP A 114 5.21 -4.01 7.11
C ASP A 114 5.16 -2.72 7.95
N LEU A 115 4.30 -2.68 8.96
CA LEU A 115 4.30 -1.64 9.98
C LEU A 115 4.67 -2.23 11.35
N GLN A 116 5.80 -1.77 11.87
CA GLN A 116 6.26 -2.10 13.21
C GLN A 116 6.18 -0.87 14.10
N MET A 117 5.61 -1.02 15.29
CA MET A 117 5.52 0.05 16.27
C MET A 117 5.82 -0.45 17.67
N GLN A 118 6.53 0.38 18.43
CA GLN A 118 6.83 0.16 19.83
C GLN A 118 6.57 1.44 20.63
N GLY A 119 5.63 1.36 21.58
CA GLY A 119 5.35 2.43 22.53
C GLY A 119 6.33 2.44 23.70
N ALA A 120 6.19 3.44 24.58
CA ALA A 120 7.08 3.63 25.72
C ALA A 120 6.86 2.61 26.85
N LYS A 121 5.68 1.97 26.92
CA LYS A 121 5.36 1.01 27.98
C LYS A 121 5.62 -0.44 27.53
N PRO A 122 6.03 -1.33 28.44
CA PRO A 122 6.08 -2.76 28.16
C PRO A 122 4.73 -3.27 27.63
N GLY A 123 4.77 -4.08 26.57
CA GLY A 123 3.56 -4.63 25.92
C GLY A 123 2.92 -3.74 24.85
N GLN A 124 3.32 -2.48 24.72
CA GLN A 124 2.87 -1.62 23.60
C GLN A 124 3.68 -1.94 22.35
N LYS A 125 3.34 -3.04 21.68
CA LYS A 125 3.95 -3.44 20.40
C LYS A 125 2.88 -3.74 19.37
N LEU A 126 3.18 -3.40 18.13
CA LEU A 126 2.36 -3.70 16.97
C LEU A 126 3.27 -4.14 15.84
N ASP A 127 2.93 -5.25 15.22
CA ASP A 127 3.54 -5.70 13.97
C ASP A 127 2.40 -6.07 13.04
N LEU A 128 2.31 -5.41 11.89
CA LEU A 128 1.21 -5.56 10.96
C LEU A 128 1.74 -5.68 9.53
N PRO A 129 1.47 -6.80 8.84
CA PRO A 129 1.52 -6.80 7.40
C PRO A 129 0.35 -5.96 6.87
N LEU A 130 0.64 -5.10 5.91
CA LEU A 130 -0.29 -4.16 5.30
C LEU A 130 -0.30 -4.36 3.79
N SER A 131 -1.48 -4.24 3.20
CA SER A 131 -1.68 -4.07 1.76
C SER A 131 -2.26 -2.69 1.48
N ARG A 132 -2.15 -2.20 0.25
CA ARG A 132 -2.94 -1.04 -0.20
C ARG A 132 -4.44 -1.31 0.00
N ALA A 133 -5.18 -0.26 0.35
CA ALA A 133 -6.63 -0.28 0.55
C ALA A 133 -7.36 0.50 -0.56
N ASP A 134 -6.91 0.33 -1.80
CA ASP A 134 -7.47 0.93 -3.02
C ASP A 134 -8.76 0.27 -3.51
#